data_AF-A0A7S0YVH9-F1
#
_entry.id   AF-A0A7S0YVH9-F1
#
_cell.length_a   1.000
_cell.length_b   1.000
_cell.length_c   1.000
_cell.angle_alpha   90.00
_cell.angle_beta   90.00
_cell.angle_gamma   90.00
#
_symmetry.space_group_name_H-M   'P 1'
#
loop_
_entity.id
_entity.type
_entity.pdbx_description
1 polymer ?
#
loop_
_entity_poly.entity_id
_entity_poly.type
_entity_poly.pdbx_seq_one_letter_code
_entity_poly.pdbx_strand_id
1 'polypeptide(L)'
;KEDYTAPPPSAFIPKGESFPVPLPQGYTGPTPTPSTTPEQAIDTIIKAMATNDKPETNYGLKVAIAFTSSQNPFASAPMDKFRKIMDGSYYRVLFGGYDSASSKVVQSSGEKCTVHTTLVAPEAAFLDRKLPDKYISPPEADGKCRVTVVWKMTKSESTNGRWLFDTVYFGEPPTPTTYRIEKRK
;
A
#
# COMPACT_ATOMS: atom_id res chain seq x y z
N LYS A 1 -21.65 9.43 18.12
CA LYS A 1 -20.32 9.61 17.49
C LYS A 1 -19.94 8.24 16.99
N GLU A 2 -20.21 7.97 15.72
CA GLU A 2 -19.98 6.65 15.13
C GLU A 2 -18.48 6.43 14.98
N ASP A 3 -17.97 5.41 15.69
CA ASP A 3 -16.65 4.84 15.47
C ASP A 3 -16.59 4.32 14.03
N TYR A 4 -15.98 5.09 13.13
CA TYR A 4 -15.56 4.60 11.83
C TYR A 4 -14.32 3.72 12.00
N THR A 5 -14.47 2.59 12.69
CA THR A 5 -13.62 1.42 12.43
C THR A 5 -14.05 0.88 11.08
N ALA A 6 -13.54 1.51 10.01
CA ALA A 6 -13.60 0.89 8.70
C ALA A 6 -13.00 -0.51 8.87
N PRO A 7 -13.77 -1.59 8.66
CA PRO A 7 -13.18 -2.92 8.69
C PRO A 7 -12.02 -2.92 7.68
N PRO A 8 -10.92 -3.67 7.94
CA PRO A 8 -10.01 -3.97 6.83
C PRO A 8 -10.88 -4.47 5.69
N PRO A 9 -10.71 -4.02 4.44
CA PRO A 9 -11.48 -4.54 3.33
C PRO A 9 -11.23 -6.05 3.27
N SER A 10 -12.14 -6.80 3.90
CA SER A 10 -12.09 -8.23 4.00
C SER A 10 -12.52 -8.72 2.63
N ALA A 11 -11.52 -8.97 1.80
CA ALA A 11 -11.52 -9.93 0.69
C ALA A 11 -12.85 -10.05 -0.08
N PHE A 12 -13.32 -8.98 -0.71
CA PHE A 12 -14.09 -9.14 -1.93
C PHE A 12 -13.10 -9.05 -3.09
N ILE A 13 -12.48 -10.18 -3.42
CA ILE A 13 -11.88 -10.38 -4.73
C ILE A 13 -13.06 -10.88 -5.59
N PRO A 14 -13.79 -10.03 -6.32
CA PRO A 14 -14.77 -10.53 -7.27
C PRO A 14 -14.07 -11.54 -8.19
N LYS A 15 -14.67 -12.73 -8.35
CA LYS A 15 -14.30 -13.68 -9.40
C LYS A 15 -14.64 -13.04 -10.75
N GLY A 16 -13.79 -12.16 -11.24
CA GLY A 16 -13.94 -11.49 -12.53
C GLY A 16 -12.56 -11.15 -13.07
N GLU A 17 -12.44 -10.95 -14.38
CA GLU A 17 -11.20 -10.47 -14.97
C GLU A 17 -10.86 -9.07 -14.44
N SER A 18 -9.59 -8.85 -14.10
CA SER A 18 -9.09 -7.53 -13.73
C SER A 18 -8.89 -6.70 -14.99
N PHE A 19 -9.34 -5.45 -14.97
CA PHE A 19 -9.10 -4.50 -16.06
C PHE A 19 -8.47 -3.22 -15.51
N PRO A 20 -7.70 -2.48 -16.33
CA PRO A 20 -7.26 -1.15 -15.97
C PRO A 20 -8.48 -0.25 -15.74
N VAL A 21 -8.45 0.50 -14.65
CA VAL A 21 -9.48 1.49 -14.35
C VAL A 21 -9.31 2.68 -15.30
N PRO A 22 -10.40 3.33 -15.77
CA PRO A 22 -10.29 4.60 -16.49
C PRO A 22 -9.45 5.60 -15.70
N LEU A 23 -8.51 6.25 -16.39
CA LEU A 23 -7.62 7.21 -15.73
C LEU A 23 -8.42 8.40 -15.18
N PRO A 24 -8.03 8.94 -14.02
CA PRO A 24 -8.62 10.17 -13.50
C PRO A 24 -8.55 11.31 -14.53
N GLN A 25 -9.54 12.19 -14.53
CA GLN A 25 -9.56 13.34 -15.44
C GLN A 25 -8.30 14.19 -15.27
N GLY A 26 -7.66 14.56 -16.39
CA GLY A 26 -6.44 15.36 -16.40
C GLY A 26 -5.19 14.63 -15.91
N TYR A 27 -5.24 13.29 -15.76
CA TYR A 27 -4.09 12.52 -15.33
C TYR A 27 -2.99 12.48 -16.38
N THR A 28 -1.79 12.94 -16.00
CA THR A 28 -0.57 12.88 -16.83
C THR A 28 0.58 12.14 -16.13
N GLY A 29 0.25 11.38 -15.09
CA GLY A 29 1.23 10.63 -14.29
C GLY A 29 1.64 9.29 -14.90
N PRO A 30 2.52 8.54 -14.22
CA PRO A 30 2.97 7.22 -14.68
C PRO A 30 1.80 6.23 -14.77
N THR A 31 1.81 5.36 -15.77
CA THR A 31 0.85 4.25 -15.89
C THR A 31 1.59 2.93 -15.94
N PRO A 32 1.01 1.83 -15.42
CA PRO A 32 1.65 0.53 -15.49
C PRO A 32 1.83 0.09 -16.94
N THR A 33 3.03 -0.41 -17.25
CA THR A 33 3.35 -1.05 -18.52
C THR A 33 3.53 -2.56 -18.32
N PRO A 34 3.46 -3.39 -19.38
CA PRO A 34 3.72 -4.83 -19.25
C PRO A 34 5.14 -5.16 -18.76
N SER A 35 6.09 -4.23 -18.93
CA SER A 35 7.47 -4.35 -18.44
C SER A 35 7.65 -3.87 -16.99
N THR A 36 6.65 -3.20 -16.40
CA THR A 36 6.72 -2.72 -15.02
C THR A 36 6.66 -3.92 -14.07
N THR A 37 7.67 -4.09 -13.21
CA THR A 37 7.63 -5.15 -12.19
C THR A 37 6.68 -4.80 -11.04
N PRO A 38 6.21 -5.79 -10.25
CA PRO A 38 5.38 -5.51 -9.08
C PRO A 38 6.02 -4.54 -8.09
N GLU A 39 7.31 -4.70 -7.80
CA GLU A 39 8.06 -3.80 -6.91
C GLU A 39 8.13 -2.39 -7.49
N GLN A 40 8.41 -2.23 -8.78
CA GLN A 40 8.44 -0.93 -9.44
C GLN A 40 7.08 -0.23 -9.40
N ALA A 41 5.99 -0.98 -9.61
CA ALA A 41 4.64 -0.46 -9.49
C ALA A 41 4.36 0.05 -8.08
N ILE A 42 4.60 -0.76 -7.05
CA ILE A 42 4.38 -0.34 -5.66
C ILE A 42 5.30 0.83 -5.27
N ASP A 43 6.58 0.80 -5.64
CA ASP A 43 7.50 1.91 -5.36
C ASP A 43 7.04 3.22 -6.03
N THR A 44 6.49 3.15 -7.24
CA THR A 44 5.92 4.32 -7.93
C THR A 44 4.75 4.91 -7.15
N ILE A 45 3.84 4.04 -6.69
CA ILE A 45 2.67 4.45 -5.89
C ILE A 45 3.11 5.07 -4.56
N ILE A 46 4.01 4.40 -3.82
CA ILE A 46 4.51 4.86 -2.52
C ILE A 46 5.20 6.23 -2.64
N LYS A 47 6.06 6.41 -3.65
CA LYS A 47 6.75 7.69 -3.89
C LYS A 47 5.76 8.82 -4.21
N ALA A 48 4.74 8.54 -5.04
CA ALA A 48 3.73 9.51 -5.39
C ALA A 48 2.84 9.87 -4.18
N MET A 49 2.43 8.89 -3.37
CA MET A 49 1.64 9.15 -2.16
C MET A 49 2.42 9.93 -1.11
N ALA A 50 3.72 9.69 -0.94
CA ALA A 50 4.57 10.44 -0.02
C ALA A 50 4.57 11.95 -0.30
N THR A 51 4.24 12.34 -1.54
CA THR A 51 4.13 13.72 -2.00
C THR A 51 2.77 13.98 -2.64
N ASN A 52 1.70 13.47 -2.00
CA ASN A 52 0.37 13.33 -2.59
C ASN A 52 -0.15 14.56 -3.37
N ASP A 53 0.11 15.78 -2.94
CA ASP A 53 -0.38 17.02 -3.58
C ASP A 53 0.66 17.70 -4.50
N LYS A 54 1.67 16.96 -4.97
CA LYS A 54 2.67 17.44 -5.93
C LYS A 54 2.81 16.48 -7.12
N PRO A 55 2.86 16.98 -8.37
CA PRO A 55 2.84 18.38 -8.78
C PRO A 55 1.45 19.05 -8.71
N GLU A 56 0.40 18.29 -8.50
CA GLU A 56 -0.99 18.78 -8.43
C GLU A 56 -1.74 18.12 -7.28
N THR A 57 -2.90 18.67 -6.92
CA THR A 57 -3.75 18.14 -5.84
C THR A 57 -4.13 16.68 -6.10
N ASN A 58 -4.01 15.85 -5.06
CA ASN A 58 -4.29 14.42 -5.09
C ASN A 58 -3.48 13.62 -6.13
N TYR A 59 -2.36 14.14 -6.64
CA TYR A 59 -1.50 13.43 -7.57
C TYR A 59 -1.16 12.00 -7.10
N GLY A 60 -0.76 11.82 -5.84
CA GLY A 60 -0.45 10.50 -5.29
C GLY A 60 -1.63 9.52 -5.34
N LEU A 61 -2.82 9.99 -4.99
CA LEU A 61 -4.06 9.21 -5.10
C LEU A 61 -4.43 8.90 -6.56
N LYS A 62 -4.24 9.86 -7.48
CA LYS A 62 -4.44 9.62 -8.92
C LYS A 62 -3.50 8.55 -9.45
N VAL A 63 -2.22 8.58 -9.04
CA VAL A 63 -1.25 7.54 -9.36
C VAL A 63 -1.69 6.20 -8.79
N ALA A 64 -2.11 6.14 -7.52
CA ALA A 64 -2.63 4.91 -6.94
C ALA A 64 -3.79 4.32 -7.77
N ILE A 65 -4.78 5.15 -8.15
CA ILE A 65 -5.90 4.71 -9.01
C ILE A 65 -5.42 4.17 -10.36
N ALA A 66 -4.44 4.81 -11.00
CA ALA A 66 -3.90 4.35 -12.29
C ALA A 66 -3.24 2.96 -12.23
N PHE A 67 -2.80 2.52 -11.05
CA PHE A 67 -2.23 1.19 -10.79
C PHE A 67 -3.21 0.23 -10.10
N THR A 68 -4.44 0.67 -9.86
CA THR A 68 -5.48 -0.12 -9.19
C THR A 68 -6.19 -1.01 -10.21
N SER A 69 -6.55 -2.23 -9.82
CA SER A 69 -7.40 -3.09 -10.65
C SER A 69 -8.88 -2.75 -10.48
N SER A 70 -9.69 -3.02 -11.50
CA SER A 70 -11.16 -2.87 -11.43
C SER A 70 -11.82 -3.67 -10.29
N GLN A 71 -11.14 -4.65 -9.72
CA GLN A 71 -11.64 -5.44 -8.59
C GLN A 71 -11.57 -4.70 -7.26
N ASN A 72 -10.70 -3.68 -7.16
CA ASN A 72 -10.56 -2.91 -5.94
C ASN A 72 -11.81 -2.05 -5.72
N PRO A 73 -12.44 -2.07 -4.53
CA PRO A 73 -13.64 -1.29 -4.25
C PRO A 73 -13.44 0.23 -4.37
N PHE A 74 -12.20 0.71 -4.32
CA PHE A 74 -11.87 2.13 -4.49
C PHE A 74 -11.57 2.53 -5.94
N ALA A 75 -11.47 1.59 -6.87
CA ALA A 75 -11.23 1.84 -8.29
C ALA A 75 -12.22 2.84 -8.89
N SER A 76 -13.50 2.73 -8.55
CA SER A 76 -14.59 3.57 -9.08
C SER A 76 -15.04 4.66 -8.12
N ALA A 77 -14.37 4.83 -6.97
CA ALA A 77 -14.75 5.83 -6.00
C ALA A 77 -14.45 7.25 -6.54
N PRO A 78 -15.38 8.22 -6.40
CA PRO A 78 -15.09 9.61 -6.71
C PRO A 78 -13.86 10.09 -5.92
N MET A 79 -12.99 10.90 -6.54
CA MET A 79 -11.70 11.30 -5.97
C MET A 79 -11.84 11.92 -4.57
N ASP A 80 -12.83 12.80 -4.35
CA ASP A 80 -13.06 13.43 -3.05
C ASP A 80 -13.46 12.42 -1.98
N LYS A 81 -14.26 11.42 -2.35
CA LYS A 81 -14.63 10.32 -1.47
C LYS A 81 -13.42 9.46 -1.15
N PHE A 82 -12.60 9.13 -2.15
CA PHE A 82 -11.38 8.34 -1.95
C PHE A 82 -10.39 9.06 -1.04
N ARG A 83 -10.15 10.36 -1.27
CA ARG A 83 -9.33 11.20 -0.39
C ARG A 83 -9.85 11.17 1.04
N LYS A 84 -11.14 11.41 1.25
CA LYS A 84 -11.75 11.42 2.59
C LYS A 84 -11.58 10.08 3.30
N ILE A 85 -11.70 8.96 2.58
CA ILE A 85 -11.48 7.62 3.13
C ILE A 85 -10.02 7.43 3.53
N MET A 86 -9.07 7.78 2.65
CA MET A 86 -7.65 7.67 2.93
C MET A 86 -7.23 8.54 4.11
N ASP A 87 -7.64 9.82 4.13
CA ASP A 87 -7.35 10.79 5.19
C ASP A 87 -7.92 10.37 6.57
N GLY A 88 -9.07 9.69 6.56
CA GLY A 88 -9.76 9.21 7.76
C GLY A 88 -9.34 7.81 8.22
N SER A 89 -8.46 7.14 7.48
CA SER A 89 -8.05 5.76 7.74
C SER A 89 -6.60 5.64 8.19
N TYR A 90 -6.23 4.47 8.66
CA TYR A 90 -4.84 4.12 8.99
C TYR A 90 -3.91 4.18 7.77
N TYR A 91 -4.44 4.14 6.54
CA TYR A 91 -3.65 4.28 5.31
C TYR A 91 -3.07 5.68 5.11
N ARG A 92 -3.43 6.67 5.94
CA ARG A 92 -2.79 7.98 5.96
C ARG A 92 -1.28 7.93 6.14
N VAL A 93 -0.74 6.85 6.75
CA VAL A 93 0.71 6.58 6.81
C VAL A 93 1.40 6.55 5.46
N LEU A 94 0.66 6.25 4.40
CA LEU A 94 1.15 6.26 3.03
C LEU A 94 1.41 7.67 2.48
N PHE A 95 0.84 8.71 3.08
CA PHE A 95 1.05 10.11 2.68
C PHE A 95 2.38 10.71 3.16
N GLY A 96 3.34 9.87 3.53
CA GLY A 96 4.69 10.28 3.90
C GLY A 96 4.88 10.57 5.39
N GLY A 97 6.01 11.18 5.72
CA GLY A 97 6.51 11.41 7.09
C GLY A 97 7.04 10.16 7.78
N TYR A 98 7.42 9.17 6.98
CA TYR A 98 8.35 8.10 7.34
C TYR A 98 9.73 8.42 6.76
N ASP A 99 10.78 7.85 7.33
CA ASP A 99 12.18 8.10 6.93
C ASP A 99 12.54 7.34 5.64
N SER A 100 12.02 6.12 5.50
CA SER A 100 12.24 5.30 4.31
C SER A 100 11.09 4.33 4.08
N ALA A 101 10.97 3.92 2.82
CA ALA A 101 10.07 2.86 2.39
C ALA A 101 10.82 1.93 1.43
N SER A 102 10.62 0.62 1.57
CA SER A 102 11.17 -0.38 0.66
C SER A 102 10.14 -1.45 0.35
N SER A 103 10.03 -1.82 -0.92
CA SER A 103 9.07 -2.83 -1.38
C SER A 103 9.79 -4.10 -1.83
N LYS A 104 9.24 -5.26 -1.50
CA LYS A 104 9.79 -6.56 -1.89
C LYS A 104 8.69 -7.55 -2.26
N VAL A 105 8.84 -8.26 -3.38
CA VAL A 105 8.00 -9.42 -3.71
C VAL A 105 8.29 -10.54 -2.70
N VAL A 106 7.26 -10.97 -1.97
CA VAL A 106 7.37 -12.08 -1.01
C VAL A 106 6.73 -13.36 -1.52
N GLN A 107 5.81 -13.25 -2.47
CA GLN A 107 5.15 -14.39 -3.09
C GLN A 107 4.81 -14.03 -4.54
N SER A 108 5.11 -14.93 -5.47
CA SER A 108 4.72 -14.79 -6.87
C SER A 108 4.30 -16.15 -7.41
N SER A 109 3.13 -16.20 -8.03
CA SER A 109 2.60 -17.41 -8.65
C SER A 109 1.81 -17.03 -9.90
N GLY A 110 2.45 -17.24 -11.06
CA GLY A 110 1.89 -16.94 -12.37
C GLY A 110 1.41 -15.49 -12.49
N GLU A 111 0.10 -15.33 -12.39
CA GLU A 111 -0.64 -14.09 -12.55
C GLU A 111 -0.88 -13.31 -11.26
N LYS A 112 -0.49 -13.85 -10.11
CA LYS A 112 -0.69 -13.20 -8.80
C LYS A 112 0.63 -13.00 -8.09
N CYS A 113 0.77 -11.87 -7.42
CA CYS A 113 1.89 -11.66 -6.51
C CYS A 113 1.50 -10.87 -5.25
N THR A 114 2.31 -11.05 -4.22
CA THR A 114 2.22 -10.30 -2.97
C THR A 114 3.51 -9.51 -2.80
N VAL A 115 3.37 -8.20 -2.60
CA VAL A 115 4.47 -7.29 -2.33
C VAL A 115 4.32 -6.78 -0.90
N HIS A 116 5.40 -6.81 -0.12
CA HIS A 116 5.47 -6.19 1.18
C HIS A 116 6.22 -4.87 1.06
N THR A 117 5.62 -3.78 1.52
CA THR A 117 6.29 -2.50 1.71
C THR A 117 6.55 -2.30 3.19
N THR A 118 7.82 -2.14 3.55
CA THR A 118 8.23 -1.78 4.91
C THR A 118 8.42 -0.28 4.98
N LEU A 119 7.64 0.39 5.83
CA LEU A 119 7.82 1.79 6.19
C LEU A 119 8.64 1.87 7.47
N VAL A 120 9.63 2.74 7.52
CA VAL A 120 10.51 2.95 8.68
C VAL A 120 10.38 4.38 9.18
N ALA A 121 10.08 4.55 10.46
CA ALA A 121 9.96 5.87 11.09
C ALA A 121 10.09 5.74 12.63
N PRO A 122 10.31 6.84 13.37
CA PRO A 122 10.07 6.86 14.81
C PRO A 122 8.62 6.49 15.14
N GLU A 123 8.39 5.82 16.27
CA GLU A 123 7.05 5.39 16.71
C GLU A 123 6.01 6.53 16.67
N ALA A 124 6.40 7.70 17.18
CA ALA A 124 5.55 8.90 17.20
C ALA A 124 5.00 9.26 15.80
N ALA A 125 5.79 9.07 14.73
CA ALA A 125 5.35 9.38 13.37
C ALA A 125 4.18 8.49 12.91
N PHE A 126 4.11 7.23 13.38
CA PHE A 126 3.00 6.32 13.10
C PHE A 126 1.78 6.63 13.98
N LEU A 127 2.01 6.93 15.26
CA LEU A 127 0.95 7.27 16.22
C LEU A 127 0.25 8.59 15.87
N ASP A 128 0.98 9.61 15.39
CA ASP A 128 0.42 10.88 14.91
C ASP A 128 -0.58 10.68 13.76
N ARG A 129 -0.46 9.55 13.04
CA ARG A 129 -1.34 9.15 11.94
C ARG A 129 -2.39 8.13 12.37
N LYS A 130 -2.53 7.93 13.68
CA LYS A 130 -3.50 7.05 14.33
C LYS A 130 -3.37 5.59 13.92
N LEU A 131 -2.19 5.14 13.51
CA LEU A 131 -1.96 3.73 13.22
C LEU A 131 -2.00 2.94 14.54
N PRO A 132 -2.81 1.87 14.66
CA PRO A 132 -2.85 1.07 15.88
C PRO A 132 -1.52 0.38 16.18
N ASP A 133 -1.12 0.37 17.45
CA ASP A 133 0.14 -0.21 17.96
C ASP A 133 0.36 -1.65 17.49
N LYS A 134 -0.71 -2.43 17.32
CA LYS A 134 -0.64 -3.83 16.83
C LYS A 134 -0.03 -3.98 15.43
N TYR A 135 0.09 -2.91 14.65
CA TYR A 135 0.73 -2.90 13.33
C TYR A 135 2.14 -2.30 13.34
N ILE A 136 2.57 -1.75 14.48
CA ILE A 136 3.85 -1.08 14.66
C ILE A 136 4.79 -2.10 15.31
N SER A 137 5.95 -2.33 14.71
CA SER A 137 6.97 -3.17 15.36
C SER A 137 7.49 -2.47 16.62
N PRO A 138 8.00 -3.23 17.61
CA PRO A 138 8.85 -2.65 18.63
C PRO A 138 10.01 -1.86 18.00
N PRO A 139 10.49 -0.80 18.67
CA PRO A 139 11.63 -0.04 18.18
C PRO A 139 12.87 -0.93 18.11
N GLU A 140 13.61 -0.83 17.00
CA GLU A 140 14.90 -1.51 16.83
C GLU A 140 16.04 -0.72 17.50
N ALA A 141 17.28 -1.21 17.37
CA ALA A 141 18.47 -0.56 17.94
C ALA A 141 18.70 0.88 17.42
N ASP A 142 18.14 1.21 16.25
CA ASP A 142 18.16 2.55 15.65
C ASP A 142 17.07 3.48 16.22
N GLY A 143 16.26 3.00 17.17
CA GLY A 143 15.13 3.74 17.75
C GLY A 143 13.93 3.87 16.80
N LYS A 144 13.93 3.16 15.67
CA LYS A 144 12.88 3.23 14.66
C LYS A 144 11.98 2.00 14.70
N CYS A 145 10.72 2.24 14.43
CA CYS A 145 9.71 1.22 14.23
C CYS A 145 9.54 0.92 12.75
N ARG A 146 8.98 -0.25 12.46
CA ARG A 146 8.65 -0.72 11.13
C ARG A 146 7.17 -1.06 11.05
N VAL A 147 6.57 -0.71 9.92
CA VAL A 147 5.19 -1.07 9.58
C VAL A 147 5.22 -1.77 8.24
N THR A 148 4.58 -2.94 8.16
CA THR A 148 4.47 -3.68 6.90
C THR A 148 3.12 -3.43 6.27
N VAL A 149 3.13 -2.94 5.04
CA VAL A 149 1.95 -2.81 4.18
C VAL A 149 2.00 -3.91 3.12
N VAL A 150 0.96 -4.72 3.04
CA VAL A 150 0.87 -5.86 2.14
C VAL A 150 -0.01 -5.50 0.96
N TRP A 151 0.53 -5.65 -0.24
CA TRP A 151 -0.13 -5.39 -1.50
C TRP A 151 -0.38 -6.70 -2.23
N LYS A 152 -1.63 -6.97 -2.57
CA LYS A 152 -2.02 -8.08 -3.45
C LYS A 152 -2.20 -7.53 -4.86
N MET A 153 -1.51 -8.14 -5.81
CA MET A 153 -1.51 -7.70 -7.20
C MET A 153 -1.82 -8.86 -8.13
N THR A 154 -2.45 -8.52 -9.24
CA THR A 154 -2.78 -9.44 -10.32
C THR A 154 -2.33 -8.85 -11.66
N LYS A 155 -1.86 -9.72 -12.55
CA LYS A 155 -1.70 -9.46 -13.99
C LYS A 155 -2.49 -10.51 -14.76
N SER A 156 -2.90 -10.20 -15.96
CA SER A 156 -3.71 -11.07 -16.81
C SER A 156 -3.69 -10.57 -18.25
N GLU A 157 -4.25 -11.34 -19.18
CA GLU A 157 -4.47 -10.86 -20.55
C GLU A 157 -5.39 -9.63 -20.59
N SER A 158 -6.43 -9.60 -19.75
CA SER A 158 -7.38 -8.49 -19.61
C SER A 158 -6.73 -7.17 -19.11
N THR A 159 -5.61 -7.27 -18.40
CA THR A 159 -4.77 -6.11 -18.02
C THR A 159 -3.69 -5.80 -19.05
N ASN A 160 -3.67 -6.51 -20.18
CA ASN A 160 -2.61 -6.49 -21.18
C ASN A 160 -1.23 -6.78 -20.56
N GLY A 161 -1.17 -7.74 -19.63
CA GLY A 161 0.06 -8.14 -18.92
C GLY A 161 0.56 -7.15 -17.87
N ARG A 162 -0.22 -6.12 -17.52
CA ARG A 162 0.16 -5.09 -16.52
C ARG A 162 -0.14 -5.58 -15.10
N TRP A 163 0.79 -5.36 -14.17
CA TRP A 163 0.52 -5.58 -12.75
C TRP A 163 -0.33 -4.45 -12.18
N LEU A 164 -1.49 -4.80 -11.65
CA LEU A 164 -2.39 -3.89 -10.93
C LEU A 164 -2.60 -4.40 -9.51
N PHE A 165 -2.74 -3.51 -8.53
CA PHE A 165 -3.06 -3.95 -7.17
C PHE A 165 -4.57 -4.06 -6.96
N ASP A 166 -4.98 -5.18 -6.35
CA ASP A 166 -6.38 -5.51 -6.07
C ASP A 166 -6.77 -5.10 -4.65
N THR A 167 -5.84 -5.25 -3.70
CA THR A 167 -6.10 -4.98 -2.28
C THR A 167 -4.81 -4.61 -1.57
N VAL A 168 -4.94 -3.75 -0.57
CA VAL A 168 -3.88 -3.35 0.35
C VAL A 168 -4.36 -3.53 1.79
N TYR A 169 -3.48 -3.98 2.69
CA TYR A 169 -3.75 -4.11 4.12
C TYR A 169 -2.46 -4.05 4.94
N PHE A 170 -2.57 -3.80 6.24
CA PHE A 170 -1.42 -3.87 7.15
C PHE A 170 -1.12 -5.33 7.52
N GLY A 171 0.13 -5.73 7.36
CA GLY A 171 0.63 -6.99 7.88
C GLY A 171 0.83 -6.92 9.39
N GLU A 172 0.80 -8.08 10.05
CA GLU A 172 1.26 -8.16 11.43
C GLU A 172 2.75 -7.80 11.50
N PRO A 173 3.20 -7.09 12.55
CA PRO A 173 4.60 -6.84 12.74
C PRO A 173 5.31 -8.20 12.80
N PRO A 174 6.51 -8.32 12.22
CA PRO A 174 7.29 -9.54 12.38
C PRO A 174 7.43 -9.79 13.87
N THR A 175 7.03 -10.98 14.32
CA THR A 175 7.31 -11.40 15.69
C THR A 175 8.81 -11.20 15.92
N PRO A 176 9.22 -10.47 16.99
CA PRO A 176 10.64 -10.34 17.27
C PRO A 176 11.20 -11.74 17.32
N THR A 177 12.07 -12.07 16.36
CA THR A 177 12.77 -13.34 16.36
C THR A 177 13.44 -13.39 17.71
N THR A 178 12.94 -14.24 18.61
CA THR A 178 13.56 -14.46 19.90
C THR A 178 14.97 -14.89 19.56
N TYR A 179 15.93 -13.96 19.66
CA TYR A 179 17.33 -14.31 19.63
C TYR A 179 17.49 -15.19 20.86
N ARG A 180 17.31 -16.49 20.68
CA ARG A 180 17.73 -17.51 21.62
C ARG A 180 19.24 -17.40 21.58
N ILE A 181 19.76 -16.51 22.44
CA ILE A 181 21.17 -16.49 22.79
C ILE A 181 21.39 -17.87 23.42
N GLU A 182 21.80 -18.84 22.60
CA GLU A 182 22.42 -20.05 23.08
C GLU A 182 23.71 -19.57 23.78
N LYS A 183 23.58 -19.33 25.09
CA LYS A 183 24.74 -19.28 25.98
C LYS A 183 25.42 -20.63 25.86
N ARG A 184 26.40 -20.74 24.94
CA ARG A 184 27.40 -21.79 25.01
C ARG A 184 28.12 -21.61 26.35
N LYS A 185 27.89 -22.57 27.25
CA LYS A 185 28.69 -22.77 28.45
C LYS A 185 30.03 -23.39 28.06
#